data_AF-E4NIK9-F1
#
_entry.id   AF-E4NIK9-F1
#
_cell.length_a   1.000
_cell.length_b   1.000
_cell.length_c   1.000
_cell.angle_alpha   90.00
_cell.angle_beta   90.00
_cell.angle_gamma   90.00
#
_symmetry.space_group_name_H-M   'P 1'
#
loop_
_entity.id
_entity.type
_entity.pdbx_description
1 polymer ?
#
loop_
_entity_poly.entity_id
_entity_poly.type
_entity_poly.pdbx_seq_one_letter_code
_entity_poly.pdbx_strand_id
1 'polypeptide(L)'
;MTATPEIMTAFTSGLADINLDESSTPRQGGKAAGMKKASATIYDMAATLSGGGDLWNWGMYDAGIAEEIRALLPGFGEPWTDGFSQQLYFLALRDLPVGLDGLAGRDVLEVGCGIGGGLDFLSRIVPGARMTGLDLSPVAITRANATLARGDSLRFVHGDAEELPFEDASVDVLVNIESSHTYPDLGRFLREVERVLRPGGHLSHIDVFTRQRYAAMRKTAAEIDGLEWTTDHDISAEVRAAVRRRMAPGSHFRKKLERQRLNPLMRQIVAHSQILMFGGMFAGYRPNSTIRALSRIGVVPWMSGLPMESYRHQIAVRR
;
A
#
# COMPACT_ATOMS: atom_id res chain seq x y z
N MET A 1 23.88 -5.24 2.56
CA MET A 1 24.00 -3.90 1.94
C MET A 1 22.88 -3.07 2.52
N THR A 2 23.25 -2.21 3.46
CA THR A 2 22.36 -1.40 4.28
C THR A 2 21.89 -0.20 3.47
N ALA A 3 20.58 0.08 3.48
CA ALA A 3 20.08 1.41 3.24
C ALA A 3 20.93 2.40 4.05
N THR A 4 21.51 3.42 3.41
CA THR A 4 22.24 4.44 4.14
C THR A 4 21.27 5.10 5.15
N PRO A 5 21.68 5.36 6.39
CA PRO A 5 20.85 6.04 7.39
C PRO A 5 20.24 7.36 6.87
N GLU A 6 20.94 8.03 5.97
CA GLU A 6 20.50 9.25 5.29
C GLU A 6 19.25 9.06 4.42
N ILE A 7 19.14 7.94 3.68
CA ILE A 7 17.98 7.64 2.82
C ILE A 7 16.73 7.41 3.68
N MET A 8 16.86 6.61 4.74
CA MET A 8 15.76 6.35 5.69
C MET A 8 15.33 7.63 6.43
N THR A 9 16.28 8.52 6.73
CA THR A 9 15.99 9.81 7.36
C THR A 9 15.27 10.73 6.37
N ALA A 10 15.73 10.86 5.13
CA ALA A 10 15.09 11.68 4.11
C ALA A 10 13.63 11.23 3.83
N PHE A 11 13.36 9.93 3.89
CA PHE A 11 12.03 9.35 3.74
C PHE A 11 11.09 9.66 4.87
N THR A 12 11.53 9.39 6.11
CA THR A 12 10.71 9.60 7.29
C THR A 12 10.40 11.09 7.45
N SER A 13 11.38 11.97 7.19
CA SER A 13 11.15 13.41 7.10
C SER A 13 10.22 13.79 5.95
N GLY A 14 10.37 13.21 4.76
CA GLY A 14 9.50 13.51 3.62
C GLY A 14 8.05 13.05 3.84
N LEU A 15 7.85 11.87 4.41
CA LEU A 15 6.54 11.39 4.80
C LEU A 15 5.94 12.23 5.93
N ALA A 16 6.75 12.63 6.93
CA ALA A 16 6.30 13.54 7.99
C ALA A 16 5.84 14.87 7.38
N ASP A 17 6.65 15.42 6.48
CA ASP A 17 6.32 16.63 5.76
C ASP A 17 5.01 16.46 5.00
N ILE A 18 4.77 15.37 4.26
CA ILE A 18 3.50 15.18 3.51
C ILE A 18 2.31 14.99 4.45
N ASN A 19 2.48 14.17 5.49
CA ASN A 19 1.37 13.68 6.30
C ASN A 19 1.03 14.59 7.48
N LEU A 20 1.88 15.54 7.85
CA LEU A 20 1.64 16.51 8.92
C LEU A 20 1.40 17.93 8.41
N ASP A 21 1.43 18.16 7.09
CA ASP A 21 1.17 19.46 6.49
C ASP A 21 -0.31 19.86 6.63
N GLU A 22 -0.56 20.97 7.32
CA GLU A 22 -1.90 21.53 7.50
C GLU A 22 -2.32 22.46 6.35
N SER A 23 -1.40 22.85 5.47
CA SER A 23 -1.64 23.94 4.51
C SER A 23 -2.61 23.58 3.37
N SER A 24 -2.96 22.31 3.16
CA SER A 24 -3.80 21.81 2.04
C SER A 24 -3.39 22.34 0.65
N THR A 25 -2.22 22.95 0.53
CA THR A 25 -1.79 23.69 -0.67
C THR A 25 -0.86 22.79 -1.49
N PRO A 26 -1.07 22.67 -2.82
CA PRO A 26 -0.19 21.90 -3.69
C PRO A 26 1.28 22.32 -3.52
N ARG A 27 2.15 21.35 -3.27
CA ARG A 27 3.60 21.60 -3.21
C ARG A 27 4.13 21.66 -4.63
N GLN A 28 4.57 22.85 -5.06
CA GLN A 28 5.00 23.08 -6.43
C GLN A 28 6.50 22.85 -6.66
N GLY A 29 6.86 22.47 -7.89
CA GLY A 29 8.23 22.53 -8.41
C GLY A 29 9.19 21.46 -7.87
N GLY A 30 10.47 21.83 -7.74
CA GLY A 30 11.57 20.90 -7.44
C GLY A 30 11.47 20.15 -6.11
N LYS A 31 10.72 20.69 -5.12
CA LYS A 31 10.51 20.02 -3.84
C LYS A 31 9.64 18.76 -3.99
N ALA A 32 8.55 18.82 -4.76
CA ALA A 32 7.69 17.66 -5.01
C ALA A 32 8.42 16.56 -5.79
N ALA A 33 9.19 16.93 -6.82
CA ALA A 33 10.00 15.98 -7.59
C ALA A 33 11.06 15.27 -6.72
N GLY A 34 11.71 16.00 -5.81
CA GLY A 34 12.66 15.42 -4.86
C GLY A 34 12.03 14.39 -3.92
N MET A 35 10.82 14.67 -3.41
CA MET A 35 10.08 13.75 -2.53
C MET A 35 9.64 12.49 -3.27
N LYS A 36 9.08 12.65 -4.46
CA LYS A 36 8.69 11.53 -5.35
C LYS A 36 9.86 10.59 -5.60
N LYS A 37 11.04 11.13 -5.93
CA LYS A 37 12.26 10.34 -6.13
C LYS A 37 12.73 9.61 -4.87
N ALA A 38 12.66 10.26 -3.71
CA ALA A 38 13.04 9.65 -2.43
C ALA A 38 12.11 8.48 -2.06
N SER A 39 10.79 8.65 -2.22
CA SER A 39 9.80 7.59 -2.01
C SER A 39 10.08 6.40 -2.94
N ALA A 40 10.16 6.62 -4.26
CA ALA A 40 10.40 5.55 -5.23
C ALA A 40 11.67 4.74 -4.90
N THR A 41 12.76 5.40 -4.53
CA THR A 41 14.03 4.74 -4.17
C THR A 41 13.88 3.76 -3.00
N ILE A 42 13.03 4.08 -2.03
CA ILE A 42 12.86 3.26 -0.83
C ILE A 42 11.91 2.11 -1.06
N TYR A 43 10.85 2.35 -1.82
CA TYR A 43 9.97 1.27 -2.26
C TYR A 43 10.71 0.30 -3.20
N ASP A 44 11.63 0.78 -4.05
CA ASP A 44 12.51 -0.09 -4.85
C ASP A 44 13.41 -0.97 -3.98
N MET A 45 13.99 -0.38 -2.96
CA MET A 45 14.84 -1.09 -2.03
C MET A 45 14.03 -2.09 -1.19
N ALA A 46 12.84 -1.71 -0.72
CA ALA A 46 11.90 -2.60 -0.05
C ALA A 46 11.48 -3.75 -0.95
N ALA A 47 11.08 -3.47 -2.20
CA ALA A 47 10.69 -4.47 -3.20
C ALA A 47 11.82 -5.45 -3.54
N THR A 48 13.08 -4.98 -3.52
CA THR A 48 14.27 -5.83 -3.69
C THR A 48 14.45 -6.77 -2.49
N LEU A 49 14.19 -6.30 -1.27
CA LEU A 49 14.27 -7.09 -0.04
C LEU A 49 13.08 -8.06 0.12
N SER A 50 11.93 -7.76 -0.48
CA SER A 50 10.69 -8.56 -0.41
C SER A 50 10.64 -9.75 -1.38
N GLY A 51 11.79 -10.33 -1.75
CA GLY A 51 12.01 -11.29 -2.84
C GLY A 51 11.20 -12.60 -2.91
N GLY A 52 10.10 -12.75 -2.18
CA GLY A 52 9.16 -13.89 -2.26
C GLY A 52 7.67 -13.52 -2.34
N GLY A 53 7.29 -12.23 -2.28
CA GLY A 53 5.88 -11.84 -2.29
C GLY A 53 5.15 -12.01 -0.95
N ASP A 54 5.87 -12.28 0.14
CA ASP A 54 5.26 -12.56 1.45
C ASP A 54 4.71 -11.29 2.15
N LEU A 55 5.11 -10.10 1.69
CA LEU A 55 4.80 -8.84 2.36
C LEU A 55 4.76 -7.68 1.35
N TRP A 56 3.55 -7.24 1.01
CA TRP A 56 3.31 -6.14 0.07
C TRP A 56 2.95 -4.85 0.81
N ASN A 57 2.19 -5.00 1.90
CA ASN A 57 1.56 -3.93 2.66
C ASN A 57 1.31 -4.40 4.12
N TRP A 58 0.74 -3.57 4.97
CA TRP A 58 0.48 -3.94 6.37
C TRP A 58 -0.59 -5.03 6.49
N GLY A 59 -1.46 -5.11 5.49
CA GLY A 59 -2.52 -6.11 5.36
C GLY A 59 -3.62 -5.93 6.40
N MET A 60 -4.64 -6.77 6.31
CA MET A 60 -5.71 -6.84 7.30
C MET A 60 -6.02 -8.29 7.66
N TYR A 61 -6.68 -8.47 8.79
CA TYR A 61 -7.16 -9.77 9.20
C TYR A 61 -8.64 -9.70 9.58
N ASP A 62 -9.44 -10.41 8.80
CA ASP A 62 -10.81 -10.77 9.12
C ASP A 62 -11.01 -12.27 8.81
N ALA A 63 -11.60 -13.00 9.76
CA ALA A 63 -11.75 -14.45 9.61
C ALA A 63 -12.74 -14.81 8.49
N GLY A 64 -13.83 -14.04 8.34
CA GLY A 64 -14.83 -14.26 7.29
C GLY A 64 -14.26 -14.02 5.91
N ILE A 65 -13.55 -12.91 5.72
CA ILE A 65 -12.86 -12.60 4.46
C ILE A 65 -11.84 -13.69 4.12
N ALA A 66 -11.10 -14.19 5.11
CA ALA A 66 -10.15 -15.28 4.87
C ALA A 66 -10.84 -16.56 4.36
N GLU A 67 -12.03 -16.90 4.87
CA GLU A 67 -12.82 -18.03 4.34
C GLU A 67 -13.36 -17.75 2.93
N GLU A 68 -13.87 -16.54 2.67
CA GLU A 68 -14.35 -16.13 1.34
C GLU A 68 -13.23 -16.31 0.28
N ILE A 69 -12.01 -15.87 0.59
CA ILE A 69 -10.88 -16.02 -0.33
C ILE A 69 -10.53 -17.50 -0.52
N ARG A 70 -10.54 -18.34 0.52
CA ARG A 70 -10.27 -19.78 0.39
C ARG A 70 -11.29 -20.51 -0.46
N ALA A 71 -12.55 -20.06 -0.43
CA ALA A 71 -13.59 -20.61 -1.29
C ALA A 71 -13.35 -20.30 -2.78
N LEU A 72 -12.80 -19.12 -3.08
CA LEU A 72 -12.47 -18.69 -4.45
C LEU A 72 -11.13 -19.22 -4.96
N LEU A 73 -10.14 -19.32 -4.08
CA LEU A 73 -8.79 -19.82 -4.37
C LEU A 73 -8.43 -20.95 -3.41
N PRO A 74 -8.75 -22.21 -3.75
CA PRO A 74 -8.30 -23.37 -3.00
C PRO A 74 -6.76 -23.35 -2.86
N GLY A 75 -6.27 -23.50 -1.62
CA GLY A 75 -4.84 -23.37 -1.30
C GLY A 75 -4.41 -21.96 -0.87
N PHE A 76 -5.33 -20.99 -0.76
CA PHE A 76 -5.02 -19.69 -0.17
C PHE A 76 -4.56 -19.81 1.29
N GLY A 77 -3.42 -19.20 1.62
CA GLY A 77 -2.79 -19.28 2.95
C GLY A 77 -1.88 -20.50 3.14
N GLU A 78 -1.61 -21.28 2.09
CA GLU A 78 -0.53 -22.27 2.05
C GLU A 78 0.85 -21.63 2.31
N PRO A 79 1.92 -22.39 2.64
CA PRO A 79 3.07 -21.96 3.46
C PRO A 79 3.90 -20.78 2.96
N TRP A 80 3.59 -20.23 1.80
CA TRP A 80 4.30 -19.21 1.05
C TRP A 80 3.79 -17.79 1.32
N THR A 81 2.62 -17.63 1.96
CA THR A 81 2.09 -16.31 2.34
C THR A 81 1.34 -16.38 3.68
N ASP A 82 1.25 -15.25 4.39
CA ASP A 82 0.41 -15.14 5.59
C ASP A 82 -1.02 -14.64 5.29
N GLY A 83 -1.32 -14.31 4.03
CA GLY A 83 -2.67 -13.99 3.57
C GLY A 83 -3.20 -12.62 3.98
N PHE A 84 -2.50 -11.85 4.83
CA PHE A 84 -3.05 -10.58 5.31
C PHE A 84 -3.05 -9.48 4.24
N SER A 85 -2.02 -9.48 3.39
CA SER A 85 -1.93 -8.50 2.29
C SER A 85 -3.05 -8.74 1.28
N GLN A 86 -3.29 -10.01 0.94
CA GLN A 86 -4.35 -10.43 0.02
C GLN A 86 -5.74 -10.13 0.56
N GLN A 87 -5.99 -10.25 1.86
CA GLN A 87 -7.26 -9.85 2.46
C GLN A 87 -7.55 -8.35 2.22
N LEU A 88 -6.52 -7.49 2.31
CA LEU A 88 -6.68 -6.06 2.06
C LEU A 88 -7.03 -5.78 0.59
N TYR A 89 -6.33 -6.44 -0.32
CA TYR A 89 -6.62 -6.35 -1.76
C TYR A 89 -8.02 -6.87 -2.08
N PHE A 90 -8.39 -8.03 -1.54
CA PHE A 90 -9.70 -8.63 -1.75
C PHE A 90 -10.83 -7.70 -1.30
N LEU A 91 -10.70 -7.09 -0.11
CA LEU A 91 -11.66 -6.11 0.41
C LEU A 91 -11.90 -4.96 -0.59
N ALA A 92 -10.84 -4.47 -1.25
CA ALA A 92 -10.92 -3.34 -2.18
C ALA A 92 -11.86 -3.59 -3.37
N LEU A 93 -11.96 -4.83 -3.87
CA LEU A 93 -12.90 -5.18 -4.94
C LEU A 93 -14.23 -5.74 -4.42
N ARG A 94 -14.19 -6.49 -3.33
CA ARG A 94 -15.36 -7.14 -2.72
C ARG A 94 -16.44 -6.13 -2.33
N ASP A 95 -16.04 -5.03 -1.70
CA ASP A 95 -17.00 -4.04 -1.16
C ASP A 95 -17.49 -3.04 -2.23
N LEU A 96 -17.02 -3.15 -3.48
CA LEU A 96 -17.57 -2.34 -4.56
C LEU A 96 -19.04 -2.70 -4.78
N PRO A 97 -19.92 -1.71 -5.03
CA PRO A 97 -21.35 -1.95 -5.29
C PRO A 97 -21.64 -2.95 -6.42
N VAL A 98 -20.73 -3.07 -7.38
CA VAL A 98 -20.86 -3.98 -8.53
C VAL A 98 -20.56 -5.44 -8.19
N GLY A 99 -19.95 -5.71 -7.03
CA GLY A 99 -19.51 -7.03 -6.59
C GLY A 99 -18.40 -7.63 -7.47
N LEU A 100 -17.82 -8.75 -7.03
CA LEU A 100 -16.74 -9.42 -7.77
C LEU A 100 -17.20 -9.95 -9.14
N ASP A 101 -18.39 -10.54 -9.22
CA ASP A 101 -18.94 -11.08 -10.46
C ASP A 101 -19.19 -10.00 -11.52
N GLY A 102 -19.49 -8.77 -11.07
CA GLY A 102 -19.74 -7.63 -11.94
C GLY A 102 -18.49 -7.06 -12.59
N LEU A 103 -17.29 -7.53 -12.24
CA LEU A 103 -16.01 -7.00 -12.73
C LEU A 103 -15.49 -7.71 -13.98
N ALA A 104 -16.06 -8.85 -14.37
CA ALA A 104 -15.69 -9.52 -15.60
C ALA A 104 -15.90 -8.58 -16.80
N GLY A 105 -14.90 -8.47 -17.68
CA GLY A 105 -14.93 -7.58 -18.84
C GLY A 105 -14.70 -6.09 -18.55
N ARG A 106 -14.47 -5.70 -17.28
CA ARG A 106 -14.17 -4.32 -16.90
C ARG A 106 -12.68 -3.99 -16.96
N ASP A 107 -12.37 -2.73 -17.18
CA ASP A 107 -11.03 -2.14 -17.07
C ASP A 107 -10.76 -1.72 -15.62
N VAL A 108 -9.83 -2.42 -14.97
CA VAL A 108 -9.42 -2.16 -13.58
C VAL A 108 -8.01 -1.56 -13.58
N LEU A 109 -7.84 -0.40 -12.97
CA LEU A 109 -6.55 0.29 -12.81
C LEU A 109 -6.12 0.27 -11.34
N GLU A 110 -4.96 -0.29 -11.02
CA GLU A 110 -4.30 -0.03 -9.74
C GLU A 110 -3.28 1.09 -9.90
N VAL A 111 -3.42 2.17 -9.12
CA VAL A 111 -2.45 3.27 -9.05
C VAL A 111 -1.57 3.08 -7.82
N GLY A 112 -0.25 2.99 -8.02
CA GLY A 112 0.72 2.65 -6.98
C GLY A 112 0.94 1.15 -6.81
N CYS A 113 0.95 0.38 -7.90
CA CYS A 113 0.94 -1.09 -7.84
C CYS A 113 2.26 -1.74 -7.39
N GLY A 114 3.34 -0.96 -7.25
CA GLY A 114 4.68 -1.46 -6.97
C GLY A 114 5.11 -2.55 -7.95
N ILE A 115 5.57 -3.69 -7.42
CA ILE A 115 5.97 -4.86 -8.23
C ILE A 115 4.80 -5.73 -8.70
N GLY A 116 3.55 -5.30 -8.49
CA GLY A 116 2.35 -5.91 -9.09
C GLY A 116 1.77 -7.12 -8.37
N GLY A 117 2.29 -7.51 -7.20
CA GLY A 117 1.85 -8.72 -6.49
C GLY A 117 0.37 -8.69 -6.07
N GLY A 118 -0.12 -7.52 -5.65
CA GLY A 118 -1.52 -7.31 -5.30
C GLY A 118 -2.46 -7.41 -6.49
N LEU A 119 -2.15 -6.72 -7.59
CA LEU A 119 -2.92 -6.84 -8.84
C LEU A 119 -2.90 -8.26 -9.41
N ASP A 120 -1.77 -8.95 -9.35
CA ASP A 120 -1.68 -10.35 -9.76
C ASP A 120 -2.62 -11.24 -8.93
N PHE A 121 -2.68 -11.03 -7.62
CA PHE A 121 -3.66 -11.70 -6.78
C PHE A 121 -5.11 -11.39 -7.20
N LEU A 122 -5.45 -10.10 -7.39
CA LEU A 122 -6.80 -9.70 -7.82
C LEU A 122 -7.20 -10.31 -9.16
N SER A 123 -6.28 -10.40 -10.11
CA SER A 123 -6.54 -10.99 -11.43
C SER A 123 -6.87 -12.48 -11.38
N ARG A 124 -6.48 -13.18 -10.30
CA ARG A 124 -6.83 -14.59 -10.06
C ARG A 124 -8.19 -14.72 -9.37
N ILE A 125 -8.58 -13.72 -8.56
CA ILE A 125 -9.90 -13.64 -7.91
C ILE A 125 -10.99 -13.31 -8.91
N VAL A 126 -10.70 -12.42 -9.87
CA VAL A 126 -11.66 -11.90 -10.85
C VAL A 126 -11.22 -12.26 -12.26
N PRO A 127 -11.36 -13.54 -12.68
CA PRO A 127 -11.00 -13.94 -14.02
C PRO A 127 -11.85 -13.17 -15.05
N GLY A 128 -11.20 -12.61 -16.07
CA GLY A 128 -11.88 -11.90 -17.16
C GLY A 128 -11.93 -10.37 -17.04
N ALA A 129 -11.50 -9.79 -15.91
CA ALA A 129 -11.20 -8.36 -15.85
C ALA A 129 -9.90 -8.04 -16.62
N ARG A 130 -9.81 -6.85 -17.21
CA ARG A 130 -8.58 -6.32 -17.82
C ARG A 130 -7.88 -5.43 -16.80
N MET A 131 -6.77 -5.92 -16.23
CA MET A 131 -6.10 -5.23 -15.13
C MET A 131 -4.83 -4.51 -15.60
N THR A 132 -4.72 -3.23 -15.26
CA THR A 132 -3.52 -2.42 -15.48
C THR A 132 -2.98 -1.93 -14.15
N GLY A 133 -1.70 -2.18 -13.87
CA GLY A 133 -1.00 -1.57 -12.74
C GLY A 133 -0.18 -0.38 -13.19
N LEU A 134 -0.23 0.73 -12.48
CA LEU A 134 0.62 1.89 -12.67
C LEU A 134 1.48 2.13 -11.45
N ASP A 135 2.76 2.43 -11.65
CA ASP A 135 3.67 2.84 -10.58
C ASP A 135 4.69 3.86 -11.08
N LEU A 136 5.15 4.72 -10.17
CA LEU A 136 6.17 5.73 -10.43
C LEU A 136 7.57 5.12 -10.56
N SER A 137 7.79 3.91 -10.05
CA SER A 137 9.07 3.23 -10.18
C SER A 137 9.19 2.49 -11.51
N PRO A 138 10.12 2.90 -12.41
CA PRO A 138 10.38 2.15 -13.63
C PRO A 138 11.01 0.77 -13.35
N VAL A 139 11.72 0.62 -12.23
CA VAL A 139 12.34 -0.66 -11.81
C VAL A 139 11.26 -1.66 -11.40
N ALA A 140 10.27 -1.21 -10.62
CA ALA A 140 9.15 -2.04 -10.20
C ALA A 140 8.31 -2.50 -11.40
N ILE A 141 8.00 -1.58 -12.32
CA ILE A 141 7.25 -1.89 -13.55
C ILE A 141 8.02 -2.85 -14.47
N THR A 142 9.33 -2.65 -14.65
CA THR A 142 10.15 -3.58 -15.43
C THR A 142 10.09 -4.99 -14.85
N ARG A 143 10.18 -5.12 -13.52
CA ARG A 143 10.09 -6.41 -12.84
C ARG A 143 8.70 -7.02 -12.95
N ALA A 144 7.64 -6.24 -12.75
CA ALA A 144 6.26 -6.71 -12.83
C ALA A 144 5.95 -7.23 -14.24
N ASN A 145 6.34 -6.49 -15.28
CA ASN A 145 6.19 -6.94 -16.67
C ASN A 145 7.00 -8.21 -16.97
N ALA A 146 8.21 -8.35 -16.42
CA ALA A 146 9.03 -9.54 -16.64
C ALA A 146 8.51 -10.81 -15.93
N THR A 147 7.70 -10.66 -14.88
CA THR A 147 7.35 -11.79 -13.99
C THR A 147 5.86 -12.11 -13.90
N LEU A 148 4.98 -11.13 -14.13
CA LEU A 148 3.54 -11.26 -13.86
C LEU A 148 2.66 -10.96 -15.08
N ALA A 149 3.12 -10.16 -16.06
CA ALA A 149 2.28 -9.73 -17.17
C ALA A 149 1.75 -10.90 -18.03
N ARG A 150 0.49 -10.78 -18.46
CA ARG A 150 -0.26 -11.79 -19.20
C ARG A 150 -1.09 -11.16 -20.33
N GLY A 151 -0.43 -10.33 -21.15
CA GLY A 151 -1.09 -9.59 -22.22
C GLY A 151 -2.18 -8.65 -21.69
N ASP A 152 -3.34 -8.62 -22.33
CA ASP A 152 -4.43 -7.70 -21.99
C ASP A 152 -5.11 -8.00 -20.65
N SER A 153 -4.94 -9.21 -20.11
CA SER A 153 -5.54 -9.60 -18.82
C SER A 153 -4.82 -8.95 -17.62
N LEU A 154 -3.51 -8.76 -17.72
CA LEU A 154 -2.70 -8.13 -16.68
C LEU A 154 -1.45 -7.49 -17.30
N ARG A 155 -1.34 -6.17 -17.21
CA ARG A 155 -0.20 -5.39 -17.71
C ARG A 155 0.22 -4.32 -16.71
N PHE A 156 1.46 -3.82 -16.85
CA PHE A 156 2.01 -2.81 -15.96
C PHE A 156 2.62 -1.66 -16.76
N VAL A 157 2.32 -0.43 -16.35
CA VAL A 157 2.76 0.80 -17.02
C VAL A 157 3.47 1.73 -16.03
N HIS A 158 4.50 2.41 -16.50
CA HIS A 158 5.18 3.44 -15.72
C HIS A 158 4.42 4.77 -15.87
N GLY A 159 4.15 5.45 -14.77
CA GLY A 159 3.46 6.74 -14.79
C GLY A 159 3.35 7.39 -13.42
N ASP A 160 2.85 8.63 -13.40
CA ASP A 160 2.65 9.41 -12.19
C ASP A 160 1.18 9.37 -11.78
N ALA A 161 0.89 9.11 -10.51
CA ALA A 161 -0.49 9.13 -9.99
C ALA A 161 -1.15 10.51 -10.13
N GLU A 162 -0.36 11.57 -10.17
CA GLU A 162 -0.82 12.94 -10.34
C GLU A 162 -0.92 13.35 -11.83
N GLU A 163 -0.54 12.48 -12.76
CA GLU A 163 -0.62 12.71 -14.20
C GLU A 163 -0.78 11.36 -14.92
N LEU A 164 -2.01 10.83 -14.83
CA LEU A 164 -2.34 9.49 -15.28
C LEU A 164 -2.28 9.42 -16.81
N PRO A 165 -1.46 8.50 -17.39
CA PRO A 165 -1.29 8.36 -18.84
C PRO A 165 -2.43 7.55 -19.48
N PHE A 166 -3.67 7.87 -19.10
CA PHE A 166 -4.89 7.21 -19.57
C PHE A 166 -5.86 8.25 -20.15
N GLU A 167 -6.65 7.82 -21.12
CA GLU A 167 -7.68 8.65 -21.72
C GLU A 167 -8.81 8.94 -20.71
N ASP A 168 -9.54 10.02 -20.95
CA ASP A 168 -10.74 10.35 -20.19
C ASP A 168 -11.76 9.22 -20.31
N ALA A 169 -12.47 8.89 -19.22
CA ALA A 169 -13.50 7.85 -19.20
C ALA A 169 -13.05 6.50 -19.81
N SER A 170 -11.85 6.03 -19.45
CA SER A 170 -11.25 4.79 -19.96
C SER A 170 -11.16 3.66 -18.91
N VAL A 171 -11.50 3.94 -17.65
CA VAL A 171 -11.38 3.00 -16.52
C VAL A 171 -12.74 2.77 -15.87
N ASP A 172 -13.10 1.52 -15.56
CA ASP A 172 -14.35 1.23 -14.84
C ASP A 172 -14.14 1.22 -13.31
N VAL A 173 -12.98 0.74 -12.87
CA VAL A 173 -12.62 0.66 -11.45
C VAL A 173 -11.18 1.09 -11.25
N LEU A 174 -10.95 2.03 -10.34
CA LEU A 174 -9.63 2.45 -9.89
C LEU A 174 -9.41 2.00 -8.45
N VAL A 175 -8.31 1.29 -8.22
CA VAL A 175 -7.86 0.85 -6.90
C VAL A 175 -6.61 1.62 -6.52
N ASN A 176 -6.56 2.12 -5.29
CA ASN A 176 -5.37 2.73 -4.71
C ASN A 176 -5.20 2.23 -3.27
N ILE A 177 -4.14 1.49 -3.01
CA ILE A 177 -3.91 0.81 -1.72
C ILE A 177 -2.52 1.20 -1.20
N GLU A 178 -2.46 1.77 0.00
CA GLU A 178 -1.21 2.20 0.68
C GLU A 178 -0.25 3.00 -0.23
N SER A 179 -0.77 3.97 -0.98
CA SER A 179 0.06 4.72 -1.92
C SER A 179 -0.11 6.23 -1.80
N SER A 180 -1.35 6.73 -1.65
CA SER A 180 -1.65 8.16 -1.61
C SER A 180 -1.01 8.93 -0.45
N HIS A 181 -0.66 8.27 0.65
CA HIS A 181 0.10 8.87 1.77
C HIS A 181 1.51 9.36 1.36
N THR A 182 1.96 8.98 0.15
CA THR A 182 3.22 9.44 -0.45
C THR A 182 3.04 10.52 -1.52
N TYR A 183 1.80 10.89 -1.87
CA TYR A 183 1.51 11.82 -2.97
C TYR A 183 1.56 13.27 -2.48
N PRO A 184 2.46 14.11 -3.03
CA PRO A 184 2.50 15.53 -2.69
C PRO A 184 1.22 16.29 -3.00
N ASP A 185 0.52 15.97 -4.09
CA ASP A 185 -0.72 16.65 -4.52
C ASP A 185 -1.90 15.66 -4.64
N LEU A 186 -2.55 15.43 -3.50
CA LEU A 186 -3.72 14.56 -3.39
C LEU A 186 -4.91 15.08 -4.23
N GLY A 187 -5.06 16.40 -4.37
CA GLY A 187 -6.12 16.99 -5.17
C GLY A 187 -5.91 16.75 -6.66
N ARG A 188 -4.67 16.83 -7.13
CA ARG A 188 -4.34 16.46 -8.51
C ARG A 188 -4.59 14.98 -8.77
N PHE A 189 -4.19 14.09 -7.86
CA PHE A 189 -4.53 12.67 -7.96
C PHE A 189 -6.04 12.45 -8.07
N LEU A 190 -6.85 13.01 -7.17
CA LEU A 190 -8.30 12.78 -7.20
C LEU A 190 -8.99 13.37 -8.44
N ARG A 191 -8.50 14.50 -8.99
CA ARG A 191 -8.97 15.01 -10.29
C ARG A 191 -8.62 14.08 -11.45
N GLU A 192 -7.43 13.48 -11.43
CA GLU A 192 -7.07 12.46 -12.41
C GLU A 192 -7.93 11.20 -12.28
N VAL A 193 -8.27 10.79 -11.04
CA VAL A 193 -9.23 9.70 -10.79
C VAL A 193 -10.59 10.02 -11.41
N GLU A 194 -11.14 11.20 -11.15
CA GLU A 194 -12.40 11.65 -11.76
C GLU A 194 -12.32 11.63 -13.29
N ARG A 195 -11.22 12.12 -13.86
CA ARG A 195 -11.03 12.21 -15.31
C ARG A 195 -11.03 10.84 -16.00
N VAL A 196 -10.25 9.88 -15.47
CA VAL A 196 -10.04 8.58 -16.11
C VAL A 196 -11.17 7.58 -15.86
N LEU A 197 -11.87 7.68 -14.73
CA LEU A 197 -13.02 6.81 -14.46
C LEU A 197 -14.13 7.08 -15.46
N ARG A 198 -14.87 6.07 -15.92
CA ARG A 198 -16.12 6.24 -16.67
C ARG A 198 -17.24 6.78 -15.76
N PRO A 199 -18.27 7.46 -16.27
CA PRO A 199 -19.46 7.75 -15.48
C PRO A 199 -20.04 6.45 -14.90
N GLY A 200 -20.34 6.42 -13.61
CA GLY A 200 -20.69 5.21 -12.86
C GLY A 200 -19.51 4.28 -12.52
N GLY A 201 -18.28 4.67 -12.86
CA GLY A 201 -17.04 4.00 -12.47
C GLY A 201 -16.71 4.23 -10.99
N HIS A 202 -15.90 3.35 -10.41
CA HIS A 202 -15.66 3.33 -8.96
C HIS A 202 -14.20 3.56 -8.59
N LEU A 203 -13.97 4.35 -7.55
CA LEU A 203 -12.71 4.40 -6.81
C LEU A 203 -12.84 3.53 -5.56
N SER A 204 -11.92 2.60 -5.34
CA SER A 204 -11.66 2.01 -4.02
C SER A 204 -10.31 2.48 -3.50
N HIS A 205 -10.34 3.30 -2.46
CA HIS A 205 -9.18 3.92 -1.85
C HIS A 205 -8.96 3.36 -0.44
N ILE A 206 -7.80 2.76 -0.20
CA ILE A 206 -7.44 2.18 1.08
C ILE A 206 -6.08 2.73 1.50
N ASP A 207 -6.02 3.49 2.59
CA ASP A 207 -4.75 4.05 3.04
C ASP A 207 -4.66 4.24 4.55
N VAL A 208 -3.43 4.48 5.00
CA VAL A 208 -3.07 4.85 6.35
C VAL A 208 -2.99 6.36 6.48
N PHE A 209 -3.52 6.89 7.58
CA PHE A 209 -3.63 8.31 7.81
C PHE A 209 -3.15 8.74 9.19
N THR A 210 -2.44 9.87 9.22
CA THR A 210 -2.44 10.78 10.37
C THR A 210 -3.78 11.52 10.42
N ARG A 211 -4.10 12.12 11.57
CA ARG A 211 -5.30 12.96 11.70
C ARG A 211 -5.34 14.10 10.68
N GLN A 212 -4.21 14.76 10.45
CA GLN A 212 -4.08 15.88 9.52
C GLN A 212 -4.29 15.43 8.08
N ARG A 213 -3.65 14.33 7.66
CA ARG A 213 -3.78 13.80 6.30
C ARG A 213 -5.21 13.36 6.01
N TYR A 214 -5.89 12.74 6.97
CA TYR A 214 -7.30 12.36 6.79
C TYR A 214 -8.21 13.57 6.67
N ALA A 215 -7.99 14.62 7.47
CA ALA A 215 -8.75 15.87 7.35
C ALA A 215 -8.52 16.54 5.98
N ALA A 216 -7.28 16.58 5.50
CA ALA A 216 -6.94 17.09 4.17
C ALA A 216 -7.63 16.26 3.07
N MET A 217 -7.57 14.93 3.16
CA MET A 217 -8.26 14.02 2.24
C MET A 217 -9.76 14.34 2.16
N ARG A 218 -10.43 14.46 3.31
CA ARG A 218 -11.87 14.78 3.35
C ARG A 218 -12.20 16.14 2.77
N LYS A 219 -11.35 17.15 3.00
CA LYS A 219 -11.53 18.48 2.43
C LYS A 219 -11.41 18.43 0.91
N THR A 220 -10.32 17.86 0.39
CA THR A 220 -10.08 17.74 -1.05
C THR A 220 -11.15 16.89 -1.74
N ALA A 221 -11.57 15.79 -1.12
CA ALA A 221 -12.67 14.95 -1.58
C ALA A 221 -13.99 15.72 -1.76
N ALA A 222 -14.27 16.69 -0.88
CA ALA A 222 -15.48 17.52 -0.95
C ALA A 222 -15.38 18.64 -2.00
N GLU A 223 -14.19 18.95 -2.52
CA GLU A 223 -13.96 19.97 -3.56
C GLU A 223 -14.09 19.38 -4.98
N ILE A 224 -14.29 18.06 -5.12
CA ILE A 224 -14.36 17.34 -6.40
C ILE A 224 -15.78 16.87 -6.63
N ASP A 225 -16.54 17.66 -7.39
CA ASP A 225 -17.99 17.46 -7.58
C ASP A 225 -18.36 16.16 -8.33
N GLY A 226 -17.46 15.68 -9.19
CA GLY A 226 -17.67 14.49 -10.01
C GLY A 226 -17.47 13.16 -9.28
N LEU A 227 -17.03 13.17 -8.02
CA LEU A 227 -16.85 11.97 -7.20
C LEU A 227 -17.83 11.97 -6.02
N GLU A 228 -18.77 11.02 -6.04
CA GLU A 228 -19.68 10.79 -4.93
C GLU A 228 -19.12 9.74 -3.97
N TRP A 229 -18.74 10.17 -2.77
CA TRP A 229 -18.21 9.30 -1.72
C TRP A 229 -19.34 8.56 -1.01
N THR A 230 -19.42 7.24 -1.21
CA THR A 230 -20.49 6.38 -0.70
C THR A 230 -20.11 5.61 0.55
N THR A 231 -18.80 5.38 0.76
CA THR A 231 -18.27 4.59 1.88
C THR A 231 -17.08 5.28 2.51
N ASP A 232 -17.00 5.24 3.84
CA ASP A 232 -15.79 5.57 4.61
C ASP A 232 -15.72 4.70 5.87
N HIS A 233 -15.06 3.55 5.77
CA HIS A 233 -14.93 2.55 6.83
C HIS A 233 -13.58 2.67 7.53
N ASP A 234 -13.60 2.57 8.87
CA ASP A 234 -12.39 2.40 9.66
C ASP A 234 -12.01 0.93 9.72
N ILE A 235 -10.88 0.54 9.12
CA ILE A 235 -10.37 -0.84 9.17
C ILE A 235 -9.12 -0.95 10.06
N SER A 236 -8.89 0.04 10.92
CA SER A 236 -7.70 0.09 11.77
C SER A 236 -7.61 -1.10 12.72
N ALA A 237 -8.74 -1.65 13.18
CA ALA A 237 -8.74 -2.78 14.09
C ALA A 237 -8.20 -4.03 13.40
N GLU A 238 -8.66 -4.29 12.19
CA GLU A 238 -8.34 -5.42 11.31
C GLU A 238 -6.88 -5.34 10.86
N VAL A 239 -6.40 -4.15 10.52
CA VAL A 239 -4.98 -3.92 10.18
C VAL A 239 -4.08 -4.13 11.40
N ARG A 240 -4.44 -3.58 12.57
CA ARG A 240 -3.70 -3.87 13.81
C ARG A 240 -3.70 -5.37 14.13
N ALA A 241 -4.81 -6.05 13.85
CA ALA A 241 -4.97 -7.48 14.05
C ALA A 241 -4.03 -8.30 13.13
N ALA A 242 -3.87 -7.89 11.87
CA ALA A 242 -2.90 -8.48 10.93
C ALA A 242 -1.46 -8.25 11.39
N VAL A 243 -1.09 -7.00 11.68
CA VAL A 243 0.28 -6.67 12.11
C VAL A 243 0.65 -7.46 13.36
N ARG A 244 -0.22 -7.53 14.37
CA ARG A 244 0.04 -8.32 15.59
C ARG A 244 0.27 -9.80 15.29
N ARG A 245 -0.53 -10.41 14.41
CA ARG A 245 -0.40 -11.82 14.02
C ARG A 245 0.88 -12.07 13.22
N ARG A 246 1.18 -11.20 12.26
CA ARG A 246 2.43 -11.23 11.48
C ARG A 246 3.66 -11.14 12.37
N MET A 247 3.58 -10.34 13.43
CA MET A 247 4.67 -10.18 14.40
C MET A 247 4.68 -11.19 15.55
N ALA A 248 3.72 -12.12 15.62
CA ALA A 248 3.66 -13.11 16.71
C ALA A 248 4.82 -14.13 16.63
N PRO A 249 5.33 -14.65 17.76
CA PRO A 249 6.25 -15.78 17.76
C PRO A 249 5.71 -16.95 16.93
N GLY A 250 6.57 -17.58 16.12
CA GLY A 250 6.17 -18.71 15.26
C GLY A 250 5.34 -18.33 14.02
N SER A 251 5.10 -17.04 13.77
CA SER A 251 4.47 -16.57 12.53
C SER A 251 5.32 -16.92 11.30
N HIS A 252 4.67 -16.98 10.14
CA HIS A 252 5.36 -17.18 8.86
C HIS A 252 6.53 -16.19 8.69
N PHE A 253 6.27 -14.90 8.95
CA PHE A 253 7.26 -13.84 8.88
C PHE A 253 8.48 -14.09 9.79
N ARG A 254 8.26 -14.49 11.06
CA ARG A 254 9.37 -14.77 11.99
C ARG A 254 10.14 -16.05 11.64
N LYS A 255 9.44 -17.10 11.22
CA LYS A 255 10.07 -18.36 10.77
C LYS A 255 11.01 -18.13 9.58
N LYS A 256 10.66 -17.22 8.66
CA LYS A 256 11.54 -16.86 7.53
C LYS A 256 12.81 -16.16 8.00
N LEU A 257 12.69 -15.22 8.94
CA LEU A 257 13.85 -14.53 9.51
C LEU A 257 14.77 -15.51 10.28
N GLU A 258 14.20 -16.47 11.00
CA GLU A 258 14.95 -17.51 11.72
C GLU A 258 15.79 -18.39 10.80
N ARG A 259 15.37 -18.59 9.54
CA ARG A 259 16.11 -19.37 8.53
C ARG A 259 17.33 -18.63 7.98
N GLN A 260 17.47 -17.33 8.24
CA GLN A 260 18.64 -16.56 7.79
C GLN A 260 19.86 -16.82 8.70
N ARG A 261 21.05 -16.96 8.11
CA ARG A 261 22.33 -17.16 8.82
C ARG A 261 22.83 -15.87 9.50
N LEU A 262 22.02 -15.31 10.39
CA LEU A 262 22.35 -14.13 11.20
C LEU A 262 22.72 -14.56 12.62
N ASN A 263 23.71 -13.88 13.22
CA ASN A 263 24.01 -14.01 14.64
C ASN A 263 22.84 -13.45 15.49
N PRO A 264 22.73 -13.81 16.78
CA PRO A 264 21.57 -13.45 17.61
C PRO A 264 21.30 -11.95 17.70
N LEU A 265 22.36 -11.13 17.80
CA LEU A 265 22.25 -9.68 17.89
C LEU A 265 21.73 -9.07 16.59
N MET A 266 22.32 -9.44 15.45
CA MET A 266 21.89 -8.98 14.13
C MET A 266 20.46 -9.42 13.82
N ARG A 267 20.05 -10.61 14.28
CA ARG A 267 18.67 -11.08 14.14
C ARG A 267 17.69 -10.20 14.90
N GLN A 268 18.03 -9.76 16.12
CA GLN A 268 17.19 -8.84 16.89
C GLN A 268 17.08 -7.46 16.21
N ILE A 269 18.19 -6.94 15.68
CA ILE A 269 18.22 -5.65 14.96
C ILE A 269 17.35 -5.73 13.69
N VAL A 270 17.56 -6.76 12.86
CA VAL A 270 16.77 -6.95 11.62
C VAL A 270 15.28 -7.13 11.93
N ALA A 271 14.94 -7.96 12.93
CA ALA A 271 13.56 -8.14 13.37
C ALA A 271 12.92 -6.81 13.80
N HIS A 272 13.64 -6.02 14.60
CA HIS A 272 13.16 -4.73 15.07
C HIS A 272 12.89 -3.74 13.93
N SER A 273 13.85 -3.58 13.01
CA SER A 273 13.71 -2.69 11.85
C SER A 273 12.52 -3.08 10.97
N GLN A 274 12.35 -4.38 10.73
CA GLN A 274 11.20 -4.90 9.99
C GLN A 274 9.88 -4.62 10.71
N ILE A 275 9.80 -4.86 12.02
CA ILE A 275 8.59 -4.58 12.80
C ILE A 275 8.20 -3.10 12.68
N LEU A 276 9.16 -2.18 12.76
CA LEU A 276 8.87 -0.75 12.64
C LEU A 276 8.42 -0.35 11.23
N MET A 277 9.04 -0.90 10.19
CA MET A 277 8.67 -0.63 8.79
C MET A 277 7.25 -1.11 8.45
N PHE A 278 6.78 -2.19 9.07
CA PHE A 278 5.49 -2.81 8.78
C PHE A 278 4.43 -2.57 9.87
N GLY A 279 4.29 -1.32 10.30
CA GLY A 279 3.18 -0.89 11.15
C GLY A 279 3.29 -1.28 12.62
N GLY A 280 4.47 -1.69 13.11
CA GLY A 280 4.66 -2.10 14.49
C GLY A 280 4.19 -1.03 15.49
N MET A 281 4.53 0.24 15.25
CA MET A 281 4.08 1.35 16.11
C MET A 281 2.55 1.49 16.10
N PHE A 282 1.93 1.42 14.93
CA PHE A 282 0.46 1.43 14.76
C PHE A 282 -0.22 0.28 15.52
N ALA A 283 0.44 -0.89 15.60
CA ALA A 283 -0.04 -2.07 16.32
C ALA A 283 0.27 -2.07 17.83
N GLY A 284 0.98 -1.07 18.34
CA GLY A 284 1.37 -0.94 19.75
C GLY A 284 2.63 -1.69 20.15
N TYR A 285 3.51 -2.03 19.20
CA TYR A 285 4.80 -2.67 19.46
C TYR A 285 5.69 -1.81 20.36
N ARG A 286 6.37 -2.45 21.31
CA ARG A 286 7.36 -1.81 22.18
C ARG A 286 8.72 -2.50 22.03
N PRO A 287 9.80 -1.75 21.74
CA PRO A 287 11.14 -2.31 21.65
C PRO A 287 11.60 -2.93 22.99
N ASN A 288 12.35 -4.03 22.91
CA ASN A 288 12.92 -4.69 24.10
C ASN A 288 14.08 -3.88 24.71
N SER A 289 14.58 -4.30 25.88
CA SER A 289 15.66 -3.60 26.60
C SER A 289 16.95 -3.48 25.77
N THR A 290 17.33 -4.53 25.05
CA THR A 290 18.53 -4.56 24.20
C THR A 290 18.46 -3.51 23.09
N ILE A 291 17.36 -3.49 22.34
CA ILE A 291 17.15 -2.51 21.26
C ILE A 291 17.13 -1.09 21.83
N ARG A 292 16.45 -0.85 22.96
CA ARG A 292 16.45 0.47 23.60
C ARG A 292 17.85 0.92 24.00
N ALA A 293 18.69 0.01 24.50
CA ALA A 293 20.08 0.32 24.82
C ALA A 293 20.88 0.65 23.55
N LEU A 294 20.75 -0.15 22.50
CA LEU A 294 21.41 0.08 21.21
C LEU A 294 21.00 1.41 20.55
N SER A 295 19.72 1.79 20.66
CA SER A 295 19.26 3.09 20.15
C SER A 295 19.84 4.27 20.92
N ARG A 296 20.02 4.16 22.24
CA ARG A 296 20.65 5.24 23.04
C ARG A 296 22.10 5.49 22.66
N ILE A 297 22.81 4.47 22.19
CA ILE A 297 24.21 4.57 21.77
C ILE A 297 24.36 4.75 20.25
N GLY A 298 23.27 5.02 19.52
CA GLY A 298 23.29 5.33 18.09
C GLY A 298 23.50 4.13 17.16
N VAL A 299 23.47 2.89 17.67
CA VAL A 299 23.65 1.68 16.85
C VAL A 299 22.38 1.33 16.07
N VAL A 300 21.21 1.64 16.62
CA VAL A 300 19.90 1.44 15.96
C VAL A 300 19.16 2.77 15.91
N PRO A 301 18.80 3.29 14.72
CA PRO A 301 18.06 4.55 14.61
C PRO A 301 16.77 4.50 15.43
N TRP A 302 16.56 5.51 16.29
CA TRP A 302 15.28 5.67 16.96
C TRP A 302 14.27 6.26 15.98
N MET A 303 13.37 5.42 15.45
CA MET A 303 12.27 5.91 14.64
C MET A 303 11.10 6.24 15.57
N SER A 304 10.89 7.52 15.86
CA SER A 304 9.56 8.01 16.23
C SER A 304 8.69 7.81 14.98
N GLY A 305 8.00 6.67 14.91
CA GLY A 305 7.09 6.40 13.80
C GLY A 305 6.13 7.57 13.62
N LEU A 306 5.71 7.82 12.38
CA LEU A 306 4.64 8.77 12.13
C LEU A 306 3.43 8.41 12.99
N PRO A 307 2.72 9.40 13.56
CA PRO A 307 1.53 9.16 14.36
C PRO A 307 0.37 8.77 13.44
N MET A 308 0.52 7.64 12.75
CA MET A 308 -0.57 7.04 11.99
C MET A 308 -1.63 6.62 12.99
N GLU A 309 -2.83 7.19 12.85
CA GLU A 309 -3.92 7.06 13.82
C GLU A 309 -5.01 6.14 13.29
N SER A 310 -5.27 6.21 11.98
CA SER A 310 -6.34 5.47 11.34
C SER A 310 -5.92 4.82 10.03
N TYR A 311 -6.66 3.79 9.66
CA TYR A 311 -6.55 3.10 8.39
C TYR A 311 -7.97 3.05 7.81
N ARG A 312 -8.17 3.66 6.64
CA ARG A 312 -9.51 3.92 6.09
C ARG A 312 -9.69 3.20 4.77
N HIS A 313 -10.87 2.65 4.55
CA HIS A 313 -11.35 2.17 3.26
C HIS A 313 -12.50 3.05 2.81
N GLN A 314 -12.27 3.77 1.71
CA GLN A 314 -13.18 4.75 1.16
C GLN A 314 -13.56 4.33 -0.26
N ILE A 315 -14.84 4.48 -0.61
CA ILE A 315 -15.34 4.20 -1.95
C ILE A 315 -16.02 5.46 -2.48
N ALA A 316 -15.70 5.80 -3.73
CA ALA A 316 -16.40 6.84 -4.47
C ALA A 316 -16.90 6.32 -5.82
N VAL A 317 -17.98 6.91 -6.32
CA VAL A 317 -18.55 6.64 -7.64
C VAL A 317 -18.44 7.90 -8.47
N ARG A 318 -17.98 7.81 -9.72
CA ARG A 318 -17.99 8.94 -10.64
C ARG A 318 -19.43 9.23 -11.08
N ARG A 319 -19.87 10.48 -10.95
CA ARG A 319 -21.18 10.94 -11.41
C ARG A 319 -21.29 11.02 -12.94
#